data_AF-A0A926U0V9-F1
#
_entry.id   AF-A0A926U0V9-F1
#
_cell.length_a   1.000
_cell.length_b   1.000
_cell.length_c   1.000
_cell.angle_alpha   90.00
_cell.angle_beta   90.00
_cell.angle_gamma   90.00
#
_symmetry.space_group_name_H-M   'P 1'
#
loop_
_entity.id
_entity.type
_entity.pdbx_description
1 polymer ?
#
loop_
_entity_poly.entity_id
_entity_poly.type
_entity_poly.pdbx_seq_one_letter_code
_entity_poly.pdbx_strand_id
1 'polypeptide(L)'
;MGRRSVEVEVTQKVEAYLAIAEGKLPEESPIHVLAVAEALNVSRNTLYKYGLKKVIEEAAERQRQQANLSTRAKEKKAYADRIKSLRVELEIAQQQMIVQAELINRMRCNAIQFNMDLKKLEQPLEKSDRSFSRAGITQRRGKKSAGFS
;
A
#
# COMPACT_ATOMS: atom_id res chain seq x y z
N MET A 1 29.61 -51.64 10.11
CA MET A 1 29.18 -50.32 9.59
C MET A 1 30.31 -49.33 9.90
N GLY A 2 31.11 -48.94 8.90
CA GLY A 2 32.25 -48.04 9.11
C GLY A 2 31.79 -46.64 9.53
N ARG A 3 32.44 -46.04 10.53
CA ARG A 3 32.18 -44.65 10.95
C ARG A 3 32.36 -43.73 9.75
N ARG A 4 31.35 -42.93 9.42
CA ARG A 4 31.52 -41.83 8.47
C ARG A 4 32.53 -40.85 9.06
N SER A 5 33.37 -40.28 8.20
CA SER A 5 34.27 -39.22 8.63
C SER A 5 33.42 -38.02 9.06
N VAL A 6 33.81 -37.37 10.15
CA VAL A 6 33.12 -36.19 10.70
C VAL A 6 33.00 -35.08 9.66
N GLU A 7 33.94 -34.99 8.72
CA GLU A 7 33.91 -34.06 7.60
C GLU A 7 32.72 -34.31 6.67
N VAL A 8 32.45 -35.57 6.32
CA VAL A 8 31.33 -35.94 5.43
C VAL A 8 29.98 -35.62 6.09
N GLU A 9 29.88 -35.77 7.41
CA GLU A 9 28.64 -35.41 8.13
C GLU A 9 28.43 -33.89 8.16
N VAL A 10 29.50 -33.11 8.33
CA VAL A 10 29.43 -31.65 8.34
C VAL A 10 29.11 -31.11 6.95
N THR A 11 29.72 -31.64 5.89
CA THR A 11 29.42 -31.22 4.51
C THR A 11 27.97 -31.52 4.14
N GLN A 12 27.47 -32.72 4.44
CA GLN A 12 26.07 -33.10 4.19
C GLN A 12 25.07 -32.19 4.92
N LYS A 13 25.36 -31.83 6.18
CA LYS A 13 24.52 -30.91 6.94
C LYS A 13 24.52 -29.50 6.35
N VAL A 14 25.67 -29.02 5.90
CA VAL A 14 25.78 -27.72 5.22
C VAL A 14 25.02 -27.72 3.91
N GLU A 15 25.18 -28.73 3.06
CA GLU A 15 24.44 -28.84 1.79
C GLU A 15 22.92 -28.88 2.01
N ALA A 16 22.46 -29.67 2.99
CA ALA A 16 21.04 -29.74 3.34
C ALA A 16 20.50 -28.39 3.83
N TYR A 17 21.26 -27.66 4.64
CA TYR A 17 20.88 -26.32 5.09
C TYR A 17 20.82 -25.33 3.91
N LEU A 18 21.83 -25.34 3.04
CA LEU A 18 21.90 -24.45 1.87
C LEU A 18 20.73 -24.70 0.92
N ALA A 19 20.37 -25.96 0.65
CA ALA A 19 19.24 -26.30 -0.21
C ALA A 19 17.90 -25.73 0.30
N ILE A 20 17.71 -25.67 1.62
CA ILE A 20 16.51 -25.08 2.23
C ILE A 20 16.59 -23.54 2.23
N ALA A 21 17.76 -23.00 2.55
CA ALA A 21 17.98 -21.57 2.69
C ALA A 21 17.90 -20.82 1.34
N GLU A 22 18.36 -21.44 0.26
CA GLU A 22 18.31 -20.86 -1.09
C GLU A 22 16.90 -20.54 -1.56
N GLY A 23 15.90 -21.33 -1.15
CA GLY A 23 14.49 -21.10 -1.48
C GLY A 23 13.82 -19.99 -0.67
N LYS A 24 14.51 -19.40 0.31
CA LYS A 24 14.00 -18.35 1.20
C LYS A 24 14.63 -16.99 0.88
N LEU A 25 14.00 -15.92 1.36
CA LEU A 25 14.58 -14.58 1.23
C LEU A 25 15.85 -14.45 2.10
N PRO A 26 16.84 -13.65 1.67
CA PRO A 26 18.05 -13.40 2.45
C PRO A 26 17.78 -12.85 3.86
N GLU A 27 16.66 -12.16 4.06
CA GLU A 27 16.23 -11.63 5.37
C GLU A 27 15.70 -12.74 6.31
N GLU A 28 15.09 -13.79 5.74
CA GLU A 28 14.50 -14.89 6.52
C GLU A 28 15.53 -15.96 6.87
N SER A 29 16.49 -16.19 5.96
CA SER A 29 17.50 -17.25 6.11
C SER A 29 18.83 -16.79 5.53
N PRO A 30 19.59 -15.94 6.24
CA PRO A 30 20.79 -15.35 5.69
C PRO A 30 21.88 -16.41 5.50
N ILE A 31 22.38 -16.55 4.26
CA ILE A 31 23.47 -17.46 3.95
C ILE A 31 24.80 -16.71 4.07
N HIS A 32 25.49 -16.89 5.20
CA HIS A 32 26.87 -16.47 5.41
C HIS A 32 27.52 -17.39 6.45
N VAL A 33 28.86 -17.44 6.47
CA VAL A 33 29.61 -18.43 7.27
C VAL A 33 29.23 -18.41 8.75
N LEU A 34 28.93 -17.23 9.31
CA LEU A 34 28.52 -17.08 10.70
C LEU A 34 27.12 -17.65 10.95
N ALA A 35 26.12 -17.28 10.15
CA ALA A 35 24.77 -17.83 10.27
C ALA A 35 24.72 -19.35 10.04
N VAL A 36 25.51 -19.88 9.09
CA VAL A 36 25.57 -21.34 8.85
C VAL A 36 26.22 -22.06 10.05
N ALA A 37 27.27 -21.47 10.63
CA ALA A 37 27.91 -21.99 11.84
C ALA A 37 26.95 -22.03 13.03
N GLU A 38 26.16 -20.96 13.23
CA GLU A 38 25.16 -20.88 14.30
C GLU A 38 24.00 -21.86 14.08
N ALA A 39 23.45 -21.93 12.85
CA ALA A 39 22.34 -22.80 12.52
C ALA A 39 22.67 -24.29 12.67
N LEU A 40 23.92 -24.67 12.39
CA LEU A 40 24.39 -26.07 12.48
C LEU A 40 25.11 -26.39 13.79
N ASN A 41 25.31 -25.39 14.65
CA ASN A 41 26.10 -25.48 15.87
C ASN A 41 27.51 -26.04 15.62
N VAL A 42 28.17 -25.54 14.56
CA VAL A 42 29.51 -25.93 14.13
C VAL A 42 30.43 -24.71 14.20
N SER A 43 31.70 -24.90 14.62
CA SER A 43 32.63 -23.77 14.67
C SER A 43 32.94 -23.23 13.26
N ARG A 44 33.11 -21.90 13.14
CA ARG A 44 33.57 -21.27 11.89
C ARG A 44 34.89 -21.85 11.38
N ASN A 45 35.80 -22.18 12.30
CA ASN A 45 37.08 -22.81 11.97
C ASN A 45 36.90 -24.19 11.34
N THR A 46 35.87 -24.94 11.74
CA THR A 46 35.54 -26.24 11.13
C THR A 46 35.06 -26.05 9.69
N LEU A 47 34.22 -25.03 9.43
CA LEU A 47 33.79 -24.70 8.08
C LEU A 47 34.95 -24.25 7.19
N TYR A 48 35.89 -23.46 7.72
CA TYR A 48 37.10 -23.07 6.99
C TYR A 48 38.05 -24.25 6.75
N LYS A 49 38.25 -25.11 7.76
CA LYS A 49 39.10 -26.30 7.68
C LYS A 49 38.66 -27.23 6.56
N TYR A 50 37.34 -27.37 6.37
CA TYR A 50 36.75 -28.20 5.30
C TYR A 50 36.52 -27.45 3.99
N GLY A 51 37.01 -26.21 3.84
CA GLY A 51 36.91 -25.46 2.59
C GLY A 51 35.48 -25.05 2.18
N LEU A 52 34.51 -25.16 3.08
CA LEU A 52 33.09 -24.91 2.79
C LEU A 52 32.73 -23.44 2.59
N LYS A 53 33.68 -22.53 2.83
CA LYS A 53 33.51 -21.09 2.65
C LYS A 53 32.99 -20.75 1.24
N LYS A 54 33.63 -21.29 0.20
CA LYS A 54 33.27 -21.00 -1.20
C LYS A 54 31.86 -21.47 -1.54
N VAL A 55 31.51 -22.67 -1.07
CA VAL A 55 30.17 -23.25 -1.27
C VAL A 55 29.09 -22.37 -0.65
N ILE A 56 29.34 -21.86 0.56
CA ILE A 56 28.42 -20.94 1.25
C ILE A 56 28.31 -19.60 0.51
N GLU A 57 29.42 -19.06 0.01
CA GLU A 57 29.43 -17.81 -0.77
C GLU A 57 28.64 -17.96 -2.09
N GLU A 58 28.86 -19.04 -2.84
CA GLU A 58 28.13 -19.34 -4.07
C GLU A 58 26.63 -19.55 -3.82
N ALA A 59 26.26 -20.22 -2.72
CA ALA A 59 24.86 -20.36 -2.33
C ALA A 59 24.23 -19.01 -1.95
N ALA A 60 24.98 -18.15 -1.26
CA ALA A 60 24.52 -16.80 -0.91
C ALA A 60 24.27 -15.94 -2.17
N GLU A 61 25.13 -16.04 -3.18
CA GLU A 61 24.92 -15.37 -4.46
C GLU A 61 23.67 -15.88 -5.18
N ARG A 62 23.49 -17.20 -5.23
CA ARG A 62 22.29 -17.83 -5.83
C ARG A 62 21.01 -17.39 -5.11
N GLN A 63 21.01 -17.34 -3.79
CA GLN A 63 19.88 -16.84 -2.99
C GLN A 63 19.55 -15.37 -3.32
N ARG A 64 20.57 -14.51 -3.43
CA ARG A 64 20.37 -13.09 -3.80
C ARG A 64 19.79 -12.94 -5.21
N GLN A 65 20.28 -13.72 -6.17
CA GLN A 65 19.77 -13.69 -7.53
C GLN A 65 18.29 -14.12 -7.58
N GLN A 66 17.93 -15.19 -6.88
CA GLN A 66 16.54 -15.66 -6.79
C GLN A 66 15.63 -14.63 -6.10
N ALA A 67 16.10 -14.02 -5.01
CA ALA A 67 15.37 -12.97 -4.31
C ALA A 67 15.11 -11.77 -5.21
N ASN A 68 16.10 -11.32 -5.98
CA ASN A 68 15.96 -10.21 -6.94
C ASN A 68 14.96 -10.52 -8.07
N LEU A 69 14.92 -11.76 -8.55
CA LEU A 69 13.92 -12.17 -9.52
C LEU A 69 12.50 -12.17 -8.93
N SER A 70 12.36 -12.62 -7.68
CA SER A 70 11.10 -12.64 -6.93
C SER A 70 10.58 -11.24 -6.63
N THR A 71 11.43 -10.32 -6.17
CA THR A 71 11.05 -8.93 -5.90
C THR A 71 10.59 -8.24 -7.18
N ARG A 72 11.34 -8.37 -8.28
CA ARG A 72 10.95 -7.81 -9.58
C ARG A 72 9.62 -8.36 -10.09
N ALA A 73 9.34 -9.64 -9.86
CA ALA A 73 8.05 -10.24 -10.21
C ALA A 73 6.91 -9.68 -9.35
N LYS A 74 7.12 -9.50 -8.04
CA LYS A 74 6.16 -8.86 -7.13
C LYS A 74 5.87 -7.42 -7.52
N GLU A 75 6.90 -6.64 -7.84
CA GLU A 75 6.77 -5.26 -8.31
C GLU A 75 5.95 -5.17 -9.59
N LYS A 76 6.26 -6.00 -10.60
CA LYS A 76 5.48 -6.06 -11.84
C LYS A 76 4.01 -6.34 -11.59
N LYS A 77 3.69 -7.26 -10.68
CA LYS A 77 2.31 -7.58 -10.30
C LYS A 77 1.65 -6.38 -9.61
N ALA A 78 2.32 -5.74 -8.66
CA ALA A 78 1.81 -4.56 -7.96
C ALA A 78 1.51 -3.40 -8.94
N TYR A 79 2.41 -3.13 -9.89
CA TYR A 79 2.17 -2.12 -10.92
C TYR A 79 0.99 -2.50 -11.83
N ALA A 80 0.88 -3.76 -12.23
CA ALA A 80 -0.25 -4.22 -13.04
C ALA A 80 -1.59 -4.05 -12.30
N ASP A 81 -1.63 -4.35 -11.01
CA ASP A 81 -2.83 -4.19 -10.18
C ASP A 81 -3.18 -2.70 -9.99
N ARG A 82 -2.18 -1.83 -9.83
CA ARG A 82 -2.39 -0.37 -9.75
C ARG A 82 -2.91 0.21 -11.06
N ILE A 83 -2.41 -0.26 -12.20
CA ILE A 83 -2.93 0.16 -13.52
C ILE A 83 -4.39 -0.24 -13.68
N LYS A 84 -4.75 -1.46 -13.24
CA LYS A 84 -6.15 -1.90 -13.26
C LYS A 84 -7.04 -1.03 -12.37
N SER A 85 -6.61 -0.70 -11.16
CA SER A 85 -7.41 0.15 -10.27
C SER A 85 -7.63 1.55 -10.86
N LEU A 86 -6.57 2.15 -11.43
CA LEU A 86 -6.66 3.46 -12.07
C LEU A 86 -7.58 3.46 -13.30
N ARG A 87 -7.62 2.36 -14.07
CA ARG A 87 -8.57 2.22 -15.20
C ARG A 87 -10.02 2.20 -14.71
N VAL A 88 -10.30 1.48 -13.63
CA VAL A 88 -11.65 1.44 -13.04
C VAL A 88 -12.06 2.82 -12.52
N GLU A 89 -11.17 3.54 -11.83
CA GLU A 89 -11.42 4.91 -11.37
C GLU A 89 -11.73 5.85 -12.55
N LEU A 90 -10.99 5.71 -13.65
CA LEU A 90 -11.17 6.52 -14.86
C LEU A 90 -12.53 6.22 -15.52
N GLU A 91 -12.91 4.96 -15.66
CA GLU A 91 -14.22 4.56 -16.20
C GLU A 91 -15.38 5.11 -15.35
N ILE A 92 -15.27 5.04 -14.02
CA ILE A 92 -16.27 5.61 -13.11
C ILE A 92 -16.35 7.13 -13.30
N ALA A 93 -15.22 7.82 -13.36
CA ALA A 93 -15.18 9.27 -13.56
C ALA A 93 -15.80 9.67 -14.91
N GLN A 94 -15.53 8.90 -15.98
CA GLN A 94 -16.13 9.13 -17.30
C GLN A 94 -17.65 8.97 -17.26
N GLN A 95 -18.16 7.92 -16.61
CA GLN A 95 -19.60 7.73 -16.46
C GLN A 95 -20.24 8.87 -15.67
N GLN A 96 -19.63 9.32 -14.58
CA GLN A 96 -20.10 10.46 -13.81
C GLN A 96 -20.12 11.74 -14.66
N MET A 97 -19.09 11.97 -15.47
CA MET A 97 -19.02 13.14 -16.35
C MET A 97 -20.13 13.12 -17.40
N ILE A 98 -20.43 11.96 -18.00
CA ILE A 98 -21.54 11.81 -18.95
C ILE A 98 -22.87 12.15 -18.28
N VAL A 99 -23.14 11.59 -17.09
CA VAL A 99 -24.37 11.86 -16.35
C VAL A 99 -24.51 13.34 -16.00
N GLN A 100 -23.43 14.00 -15.58
CA GLN A 100 -23.44 15.43 -15.28
C GLN A 100 -23.68 16.27 -16.54
N ALA A 101 -23.04 15.92 -17.68
CA ALA A 101 -23.25 16.60 -18.94
C ALA A 101 -24.70 16.48 -19.43
N GLU A 102 -25.31 15.31 -19.30
CA GLU A 102 -26.74 15.13 -19.60
C GLU A 102 -27.64 16.00 -18.72
N LEU A 103 -27.36 16.06 -17.41
CA LEU A 103 -28.12 16.88 -16.48
C LEU A 103 -28.00 18.37 -16.82
N ILE A 104 -26.78 18.85 -17.13
CA ILE A 104 -26.54 20.23 -17.60
C ILE A 104 -27.34 20.51 -18.88
N ASN A 105 -27.31 19.60 -19.85
CA ASN A 105 -28.05 19.78 -21.10
C ASN A 105 -29.56 19.85 -20.85
N ARG A 106 -30.12 18.98 -19.99
CA ARG A 106 -31.54 19.06 -19.61
C ARG A 106 -31.87 20.39 -18.94
N MET A 107 -31.03 20.86 -18.01
CA MET A 107 -31.23 22.17 -17.36
C MET A 107 -31.22 23.31 -18.39
N ARG A 108 -30.30 23.29 -19.36
CA ARG A 108 -30.24 24.28 -20.43
C ARG A 108 -31.48 24.25 -21.33
N CYS A 109 -31.94 23.07 -21.74
CA CYS A 109 -33.17 22.93 -22.51
C CYS A 109 -34.38 23.48 -21.76
N ASN A 110 -34.50 23.18 -20.46
CA ASN A 110 -35.58 23.70 -19.63
C ASN A 110 -35.50 25.23 -19.49
N ALA A 111 -34.30 25.78 -19.28
CA ALA A 111 -34.10 27.22 -19.18
C ALA A 111 -34.57 27.94 -20.45
N ILE A 112 -34.25 27.40 -21.63
CA ILE A 112 -34.75 27.91 -22.92
C ILE A 112 -36.28 27.82 -22.99
N GLN A 113 -36.86 26.66 -22.64
CA GLN A 113 -38.30 26.45 -22.67
C GLN A 113 -39.07 27.45 -21.79
N PHE A 114 -38.51 27.83 -20.64
CA PHE A 114 -39.10 28.78 -19.71
C PHE A 114 -38.63 30.23 -19.89
N ASN A 115 -37.93 30.56 -20.99
CA ASN A 115 -37.35 31.89 -21.26
C ASN A 115 -36.48 32.43 -20.11
N MET A 116 -35.76 31.54 -19.41
CA MET A 116 -34.78 31.92 -18.39
C MET A 116 -33.46 32.31 -19.06
N ASP A 117 -32.79 33.32 -18.50
CA ASP A 117 -31.48 33.75 -19.00
C ASP A 117 -30.40 32.72 -18.62
N LEU A 118 -29.96 31.95 -19.61
CA LEU A 118 -28.94 30.91 -19.45
C LEU A 118 -27.64 31.47 -18.84
N LYS A 119 -27.25 32.69 -19.21
CA LYS A 119 -25.99 33.29 -18.75
C LYS A 119 -26.01 33.57 -17.26
N LYS A 120 -27.18 33.86 -16.68
CA LYS A 120 -27.33 34.02 -15.22
C LYS A 120 -27.27 32.69 -14.48
N LEU A 121 -27.75 31.60 -15.10
CA LEU A 121 -27.72 30.26 -14.50
C LEU A 121 -26.32 29.64 -14.49
N GLU A 122 -25.45 30.04 -15.42
CA GLU A 122 -24.05 29.58 -15.49
C GLU A 122 -23.11 30.37 -14.56
N GLN A 123 -23.60 31.46 -13.95
CA GLN A 123 -22.81 32.22 -12.99
C GLN A 123 -22.63 31.43 -11.69
N PRO A 124 -21.43 31.49 -11.06
CA PRO A 124 -21.24 30.95 -9.73
C PRO A 124 -22.27 31.52 -8.76
N LEU A 125 -22.92 30.65 -7.98
CA LEU A 125 -23.89 31.09 -6.97
C LEU A 125 -23.17 31.98 -5.95
N GLU A 126 -23.71 33.18 -5.74
CA GLU A 126 -23.26 34.05 -4.65
C GLU A 126 -23.52 33.35 -3.31
N LYS A 127 -22.60 33.55 -2.35
CA LYS A 127 -22.79 33.01 -1.01
C LYS A 127 -24.06 33.60 -0.44
N SER A 128 -24.93 32.75 0.11
CA SER A 128 -26.17 33.21 0.72
C SER A 128 -25.89 34.26 1.79
N ASP A 129 -26.62 35.37 1.73
CA ASP A 129 -26.51 36.41 2.75
C ASP A 129 -27.03 35.87 4.08
N ARG A 130 -26.11 35.72 5.05
CA ARG A 130 -26.39 35.22 6.39
C ARG A 130 -26.67 36.36 7.39
N SER A 131 -26.80 37.60 6.91
CA SER A 131 -26.99 38.78 7.76
C SER A 131 -28.33 38.79 8.51
N PHE A 132 -29.31 37.98 8.07
CA PHE A 132 -30.57 37.79 8.79
C PHE A 132 -30.58 36.48 9.57
N SER A 133 -29.94 36.48 10.74
CA SER A 133 -30.25 35.48 11.76
C SER A 133 -31.65 35.74 12.32
N ARG A 134 -32.58 34.80 12.09
CA ARG A 134 -33.90 34.75 12.77
C ARG A 134 -33.78 34.34 14.25
N ALA A 135 -32.59 34.05 14.75
CA ALA A 135 -32.36 33.72 16.16
C ALA A 135 -32.04 35.00 16.95
N GLY A 136 -33.08 35.69 17.44
CA GLY A 136 -32.90 36.85 18.32
C GLY A 136 -34.18 37.59 18.71
N ILE A 137 -35.30 37.39 18.02
CA ILE A 137 -36.58 38.03 18.35
C ILE A 137 -37.40 37.10 19.25
N THR A 138 -36.94 36.85 20.47
CA THR A 138 -37.81 36.39 21.57
C THR A 138 -37.09 36.67 22.89
N GLN A 139 -37.84 37.19 23.87
CA GLN A 139 -37.44 37.44 25.26
C GLN A 139 -36.79 38.80 25.61
N ARG A 140 -37.55 39.89 25.42
CA ARG A 140 -37.55 41.01 26.39
C ARG A 140 -38.96 41.57 26.60
N ARG A 141 -39.87 40.75 27.15
CA ARG A 141 -41.03 41.23 27.90
C ARG A 141 -41.25 40.31 29.08
N GLY A 142 -40.81 40.74 30.26
CA GLY A 142 -41.06 40.03 31.50
C GLY A 142 -39.96 40.23 32.53
N LYS A 143 -39.93 41.40 33.18
CA LYS A 143 -39.78 41.51 34.65
C LYS A 143 -39.66 42.97 35.12
N LYS A 144 -40.16 43.16 36.34
CA LYS A 144 -40.16 44.33 37.26
C LYS A 144 -41.46 45.13 37.17
N SER A 145 -42.26 45.27 38.23
CA SER A 145 -41.95 45.20 39.66
C SER A 145 -43.20 44.89 40.49
N ALA A 146 -43.03 44.00 41.47
CA ALA A 146 -43.89 43.90 42.65
C ALA A 146 -43.18 44.61 43.82
N GLY A 147 -43.95 45.44 44.54
CA GLY A 147 -43.74 45.80 45.95
C GLY A 147 -42.84 47.01 46.27
N PHE A 148 -43.44 48.07 46.83
CA PHE A 148 -43.10 48.55 48.19
C PHE A 148 -44.17 49.51 48.73
N SER A 149 -44.60 49.23 49.97
CA SER A 149 -45.28 50.06 50.99
C SER A 149 -46.47 50.95 50.61
#